data_AF-A0A918QYP3-F1
#
_entry.id   AF-A0A918QYP3-F1
#
_cell.length_a   1.000
_cell.length_b   1.000
_cell.length_c   1.000
_cell.angle_alpha   90.00
_cell.angle_beta   90.00
_cell.angle_gamma   90.00
#
_symmetry.space_group_name_H-M   'P 1'
#
loop_
_entity.id
_entity.type
_entity.pdbx_description
1 polymer ?
#
loop_
_entity_poly.entity_id
_entity_poly.type
_entity_poly.pdbx_seq_one_letter_code
_entity_poly.pdbx_strand_id
1 'polypeptide(L)'
;MKKVLLFTMAVAFTAVSSLSAQTMPSVKSTDLKKASTELSSSQTDQIKEALMKDKGLQEKTIDHLKSNPDTKDALMGLAAKNAGGLKGLMKSVLGDKSLSQAAVDFISKNPDLLQQAMKIVGM
;
A
#
# COMPACT_ATOMS: atom_id res chain seq x y z
N MET A 1 38.71 16.32 48.03
CA MET A 1 38.10 17.52 47.40
C MET A 1 39.12 18.03 46.38
N LYS A 2 38.96 18.10 45.05
CA LYS A 2 37.82 18.11 44.13
C LYS A 2 38.31 17.62 42.73
N LYS A 3 37.52 16.71 42.13
CA LYS A 3 37.02 16.69 40.73
C LYS A 3 37.98 16.42 39.54
N VAL A 4 37.92 15.16 39.14
CA VAL A 4 38.14 14.46 37.84
C VAL A 4 37.53 15.25 36.66
N LEU A 5 38.36 15.67 35.70
CA LEU A 5 38.67 15.06 34.38
C LEU A 5 37.59 15.33 33.29
N LEU A 6 38.04 16.06 32.27
CA LEU A 6 37.32 16.48 31.07
C LEU A 6 36.98 15.28 30.16
N PHE A 7 35.73 15.26 29.67
CA PHE A 7 35.20 14.29 28.72
C PHE A 7 35.38 14.84 27.30
N THR A 8 36.25 14.24 26.49
CA THR A 8 36.38 14.52 25.04
C THR A 8 36.11 13.22 24.31
N MET A 9 34.92 13.09 23.72
CA MET A 9 34.50 11.90 22.98
C MET A 9 34.59 12.20 21.48
N ALA A 10 35.70 11.82 20.86
CA ALA A 10 35.82 11.68 19.41
C ALA A 10 35.32 10.29 19.04
N VAL A 11 34.23 10.20 18.27
CA VAL A 11 33.78 8.93 17.69
C VAL A 11 34.02 8.98 16.19
N ALA A 12 35.13 8.37 15.79
CA ALA A 12 35.34 7.92 14.42
C ALA A 12 34.62 6.57 14.26
N PHE A 13 33.61 6.51 13.39
CA PHE A 13 33.02 5.25 12.95
C PHE A 13 33.66 4.83 11.63
N THR A 14 34.58 3.88 11.72
CA THR A 14 34.95 2.98 10.64
C THR A 14 33.89 1.88 10.51
N ALA A 15 33.35 1.67 9.31
CA ALA A 15 32.81 0.38 8.90
C ALA A 15 32.97 0.21 7.38
N VAL A 16 33.93 -0.62 7.00
CA VAL A 16 34.01 -1.27 5.69
C VAL A 16 33.06 -2.47 5.69
N SER A 17 32.36 -2.73 4.58
CA SER A 17 32.06 -4.08 4.07
C SER A 17 31.33 -4.02 2.74
N SER A 18 31.88 -4.78 1.78
CA SER A 18 31.43 -5.09 0.43
C SER A 18 29.95 -5.46 0.30
N LEU A 19 29.41 -5.31 -0.92
CA LEU A 19 28.71 -6.35 -1.69
C LEU A 19 28.16 -5.74 -2.99
N SER A 20 28.71 -6.18 -4.13
CA SER A 20 28.08 -6.00 -5.44
C SER A 20 26.86 -6.91 -5.52
N ALA A 21 25.71 -6.42 -5.04
CA ALA A 21 24.42 -7.03 -5.35
C ALA A 21 23.92 -6.39 -6.65
N GLN A 22 23.89 -7.19 -7.71
CA GLN A 22 23.19 -6.92 -8.97
C GLN A 22 21.84 -6.27 -8.65
N THR A 23 21.70 -5.00 -9.03
CA THR A 23 20.54 -4.17 -8.69
C THR A 23 19.34 -4.69 -9.47
N MET A 24 18.55 -5.57 -8.85
CA MET A 24 17.09 -5.43 -9.02
C MET A 24 16.76 -3.97 -8.64
N PRO A 25 15.87 -3.28 -9.36
CA PRO A 25 15.37 -2.01 -8.88
C PRO A 25 14.64 -2.28 -7.57
N SER A 26 15.37 -2.16 -6.46
CA SER A 26 14.81 -2.12 -5.13
C SER A 26 13.94 -0.88 -5.12
N VAL A 27 12.62 -1.10 -5.22
CA VAL A 27 11.62 -0.06 -5.11
C VAL A 27 11.83 0.57 -3.75
N LYS A 28 12.56 1.69 -3.72
CA LYS A 28 12.90 2.36 -2.47
C LYS A 28 11.59 2.74 -1.81
N SER A 29 11.38 2.27 -0.59
CA SER A 29 10.22 2.59 0.25
C SER A 29 10.03 4.11 0.45
N THR A 30 11.03 4.90 0.09
CA THR A 30 11.00 6.36 0.01
C THR A 30 10.07 6.90 -1.09
N ASP A 31 9.94 6.21 -2.24
CA ASP A 31 8.99 6.59 -3.31
C ASP A 31 7.54 6.25 -2.95
N LEU A 32 7.34 5.19 -2.15
CA LEU A 32 6.04 4.81 -1.59
C LEU A 32 5.51 5.84 -0.57
N LYS A 33 6.39 6.52 0.18
CA LYS A 33 6.00 7.58 1.12
C LYS A 33 5.57 8.89 0.45
N LYS A 34 5.91 9.10 -0.83
CA LYS A 34 5.44 10.24 -1.64
C LYS A 34 4.13 9.93 -2.39
N ALA A 35 3.58 8.71 -2.24
CA ALA A 35 2.36 8.27 -2.89
C ALA A 35 1.07 8.96 -2.38
N SER A 36 1.17 9.82 -1.36
CA SER A 36 0.04 10.64 -0.91
C SER A 36 -0.23 11.87 -1.79
N THR A 37 0.64 12.20 -2.75
CA THR A 37 0.44 13.42 -3.56
C THR A 37 -0.24 13.16 -4.90
N GLU A 38 0.21 12.27 -5.77
CA GLU A 38 -0.54 11.90 -6.99
C GLU A 38 -0.11 10.49 -7.43
N LEU A 39 -1.00 9.50 -7.36
CA LEU A 39 -0.75 8.19 -7.99
C LEU A 39 -0.72 8.37 -9.50
N SER A 40 0.24 7.77 -10.18
CA SER A 40 0.17 7.69 -11.64
C SER A 40 -1.05 6.85 -12.06
N SER A 41 -1.58 7.11 -13.25
CA SER A 41 -2.64 6.29 -13.84
C SER A 41 -2.23 4.81 -13.89
N SER A 42 -0.96 4.53 -14.24
CA SER A 42 -0.41 3.18 -14.25
C SER A 42 -0.44 2.50 -12.88
N GLN A 43 -0.07 3.20 -11.80
CA GLN A 43 -0.12 2.64 -10.44
C GLN A 43 -1.56 2.37 -10.01
N THR A 44 -2.47 3.26 -10.37
CA THR A 44 -3.90 3.09 -10.09
C THR A 44 -4.45 1.83 -10.76
N ASP A 45 -4.12 1.61 -12.03
CA ASP A 45 -4.56 0.43 -12.77
C ASP A 45 -3.94 -0.86 -12.24
N GLN A 46 -2.66 -0.81 -11.84
CA GLN A 46 -1.97 -1.93 -11.18
C GLN A 46 -2.63 -2.32 -9.85
N ILE A 47 -2.98 -1.33 -9.03
CA ILE A 47 -3.69 -1.56 -7.77
C ILE A 47 -5.05 -2.21 -8.04
N LYS A 48 -5.81 -1.71 -9.01
CA LYS A 48 -7.11 -2.29 -9.42
C LYS A 48 -6.96 -3.72 -9.93
N GLU A 49 -5.91 -4.00 -10.69
CA GLU A 49 -5.65 -5.33 -11.21
C GLU A 49 -5.26 -6.31 -10.11
N ALA A 50 -4.38 -5.90 -9.18
CA ALA A 50 -4.04 -6.68 -8.01
C ALA A 50 -5.27 -6.99 -7.15
N LEU A 51 -6.14 -6.00 -6.95
CA LEU A 51 -7.43 -6.15 -6.28
C LEU A 51 -8.34 -7.17 -6.96
N MET A 52 -8.24 -7.37 -8.28
CA MET A 52 -9.01 -8.42 -8.96
C MET A 52 -8.37 -9.80 -8.89
N LYS A 53 -7.07 -9.88 -8.61
CA LYS A 53 -6.26 -11.11 -8.62
C LYS A 53 -6.09 -11.73 -7.23
N ASP A 54 -5.98 -10.91 -6.19
CA ASP A 54 -5.69 -11.37 -4.84
C ASP A 54 -6.87 -11.25 -3.89
N LYS A 55 -7.17 -12.35 -3.23
CA LYS A 55 -8.33 -12.48 -2.35
C LYS A 55 -8.12 -11.78 -1.00
N GLY A 56 -6.90 -11.73 -0.48
CA GLY A 56 -6.60 -11.07 0.78
C GLY A 56 -6.69 -9.53 0.65
N LEU A 57 -6.23 -8.99 -0.47
CA LEU A 57 -6.39 -7.59 -0.84
C LEU A 57 -7.86 -7.22 -1.04
N GLN A 58 -8.65 -8.11 -1.65
CA GLN A 58 -10.11 -7.94 -1.73
C GLN A 58 -10.73 -7.83 -0.34
N GLU A 59 -10.49 -8.80 0.54
CA GLU A 59 -11.08 -8.82 1.88
C GLU A 59 -10.71 -7.57 2.68
N LYS A 60 -9.42 -7.22 2.74
CA LYS A 60 -8.95 -6.03 3.46
C LYS A 60 -9.58 -4.74 2.93
N THR A 61 -9.71 -4.63 1.61
CA THR A 61 -10.28 -3.44 0.98
C THR A 61 -11.79 -3.36 1.21
N ILE A 62 -12.50 -4.47 1.08
CA ILE A 62 -13.93 -4.57 1.35
C ILE A 62 -14.21 -4.26 2.82
N ASP A 63 -13.41 -4.80 3.75
CA ASP A 63 -13.54 -4.51 5.19
C ASP A 63 -13.30 -3.04 5.50
N HIS A 64 -12.30 -2.42 4.84
CA HIS A 64 -12.08 -0.98 4.96
C HIS A 64 -13.27 -0.19 4.44
N LEU A 65 -13.76 -0.50 3.23
CA LEU A 65 -14.92 0.17 2.62
C LEU A 65 -16.20 -0.01 3.44
N LYS A 66 -16.36 -1.17 4.10
CA LYS A 66 -17.49 -1.48 4.97
C LYS A 66 -17.41 -0.73 6.30
N SER A 67 -16.20 -0.54 6.82
CA SER A 67 -15.96 0.18 8.08
C SER A 67 -15.98 1.70 7.90
N ASN A 68 -15.79 2.18 6.67
CA ASN A 68 -15.81 3.59 6.34
C ASN A 68 -17.26 4.08 6.12
N PRO A 69 -17.75 5.06 6.91
CA PRO A 69 -19.13 5.55 6.83
C PRO A 69 -19.49 6.14 5.47
N ASP A 70 -18.52 6.68 4.72
CA ASP A 70 -18.76 7.33 3.43
C ASP A 70 -18.98 6.31 2.31
N THR A 71 -18.38 5.12 2.44
CA THR A 71 -18.40 4.08 1.41
C THR A 71 -19.26 2.88 1.78
N LYS A 72 -19.59 2.69 3.06
CA LYS A 72 -20.34 1.52 3.52
C LYS A 72 -21.69 1.39 2.81
N ASP A 73 -22.42 2.49 2.61
CA ASP A 73 -23.79 2.42 2.10
C ASP A 73 -23.79 2.08 0.62
N ALA A 74 -22.86 2.67 -0.14
CA ALA A 74 -22.62 2.31 -1.53
C ALA A 74 -22.13 0.86 -1.67
N LEU A 75 -21.21 0.42 -0.80
CA LEU A 75 -20.73 -0.95 -0.78
C LEU A 75 -21.86 -1.95 -0.46
N MET A 76 -22.70 -1.67 0.55
CA MET A 76 -23.83 -2.51 0.92
C MET A 76 -24.87 -2.56 -0.21
N GLY A 77 -25.14 -1.43 -0.86
CA GLY A 77 -26.02 -1.37 -2.03
C GLY A 77 -25.50 -2.22 -3.20
N LEU A 78 -24.18 -2.23 -3.43
CA LEU A 78 -23.56 -3.12 -4.40
C LEU A 78 -23.59 -4.58 -3.95
N ALA A 79 -23.27 -4.88 -2.69
CA ALA A 79 -23.27 -6.22 -2.13
C ALA A 79 -24.65 -6.88 -2.20
N ALA A 80 -25.71 -6.12 -1.92
CA ALA A 80 -27.09 -6.58 -2.05
C ALA A 80 -27.48 -6.92 -3.51
N LYS A 81 -26.86 -6.25 -4.48
CA LYS A 81 -27.04 -6.51 -5.92
C LYS A 81 -26.03 -7.53 -6.49
N ASN A 82 -25.02 -7.93 -5.72
CA ASN A 82 -23.93 -8.73 -6.23
C ASN A 82 -24.17 -10.23 -6.02
N ALA A 83 -24.34 -10.96 -7.12
CA ALA A 83 -24.44 -12.43 -7.10
C ALA A 83 -23.08 -13.14 -7.29
N GLY A 84 -21.97 -12.40 -7.43
CA GLY A 84 -20.68 -12.93 -7.86
C GLY A 84 -19.66 -13.20 -6.73
N GLY A 85 -20.10 -13.23 -5.47
CA GLY A 85 -19.23 -13.39 -4.30
C GLY A 85 -18.23 -12.24 -4.14
N LEU A 86 -17.13 -12.48 -3.42
CA LEU A 86 -16.13 -11.45 -3.10
C LEU A 86 -15.51 -10.80 -4.35
N LYS A 87 -15.15 -11.61 -5.35
CA LYS A 87 -14.56 -11.12 -6.61
C LYS A 87 -15.56 -10.30 -7.43
N GLY A 88 -16.82 -10.74 -7.48
CA GLY A 88 -17.89 -10.00 -8.13
C GLY A 88 -18.16 -8.67 -7.43
N LEU A 89 -18.16 -8.67 -6.10
CA LEU A 89 -18.30 -7.46 -5.30
C LEU A 89 -17.14 -6.50 -5.54
N MET A 90 -15.90 -6.99 -5.54
CA MET A 90 -14.74 -6.16 -5.81
C MET A 90 -14.79 -5.57 -7.22
N LYS A 91 -15.21 -6.35 -8.22
CA LYS A 91 -15.41 -5.84 -9.58
C LYS A 91 -16.43 -4.69 -9.62
N SER A 92 -17.53 -4.81 -8.87
CA SER A 92 -18.52 -3.74 -8.76
C SER A 92 -17.96 -2.51 -8.03
N VAL A 93 -17.21 -2.71 -6.95
CA VAL A 93 -16.51 -1.65 -6.22
C VAL A 93 -15.56 -0.90 -7.15
N LEU A 94 -14.77 -1.62 -7.95
CA LEU A 94 -13.83 -1.03 -8.89
C LEU A 94 -14.52 -0.30 -10.06
N GLY A 95 -15.77 -0.67 -10.37
CA GLY A 95 -16.61 -0.01 -11.37
C GLY A 95 -17.32 1.24 -10.86
N ASP A 96 -17.47 1.39 -9.54
CA ASP A 96 -18.01 2.61 -8.92
C ASP A 96 -16.88 3.62 -8.69
N LYS A 97 -17.06 4.87 -9.14
CA LYS A 97 -15.99 5.87 -9.08
C LYS A 97 -15.53 6.16 -7.64
N SER A 98 -16.49 6.29 -6.72
CA SER A 98 -16.19 6.65 -5.32
C SER A 98 -15.56 5.48 -4.57
N LEU A 99 -16.10 4.28 -4.72
CA LEU A 99 -15.59 3.08 -4.06
C LEU A 99 -14.24 2.63 -4.64
N SER A 100 -14.06 2.72 -5.96
CA SER A 100 -12.80 2.43 -6.65
C SER A 100 -11.71 3.38 -6.19
N GLN A 101 -12.03 4.68 -6.08
CA GLN A 101 -11.08 5.67 -5.57
C GLN A 101 -10.74 5.41 -4.11
N ALA A 102 -11.72 5.17 -3.23
CA ALA A 102 -11.47 4.84 -1.84
C ALA A 102 -10.64 3.55 -1.65
N ALA A 103 -10.88 2.54 -2.49
CA ALA A 103 -10.09 1.30 -2.51
C ALA A 103 -8.62 1.55 -2.90
N VAL A 104 -8.40 2.34 -3.96
CA VAL A 104 -7.06 2.72 -4.41
C VAL A 104 -6.36 3.62 -3.40
N ASP A 105 -7.07 4.59 -2.84
CA ASP A 105 -6.60 5.48 -1.77
C ASP A 105 -6.18 4.67 -0.54
N PHE A 106 -6.98 3.68 -0.15
CA PHE A 106 -6.66 2.79 0.96
C PHE A 106 -5.37 2.02 0.69
N ILE A 107 -5.25 1.35 -0.45
CA ILE A 107 -4.04 0.57 -0.76
C ILE A 107 -2.82 1.48 -0.88
N SER A 108 -2.95 2.62 -1.54
CA SER A 108 -1.82 3.55 -1.73
C SER A 108 -1.32 4.19 -0.45
N LYS A 109 -2.21 4.47 0.51
CA LYS A 109 -1.85 4.98 1.84
C LYS A 109 -1.27 3.89 2.75
N ASN A 110 -1.37 2.62 2.37
CA ASN A 110 -0.86 1.48 3.11
C ASN A 110 0.34 0.85 2.37
N PRO A 111 1.59 1.19 2.75
CA PRO A 111 2.78 0.73 2.01
C PRO A 111 2.89 -0.79 1.91
N ASP A 112 2.47 -1.54 2.94
CA ASP A 112 2.45 -3.01 2.90
C ASP A 112 1.46 -3.56 1.86
N LEU A 113 0.26 -2.97 1.78
CA LEU A 113 -0.75 -3.39 0.81
C LEU A 113 -0.37 -2.97 -0.61
N LEU A 114 0.21 -1.78 -0.76
CA LEU A 114 0.72 -1.31 -2.04
C LEU A 114 1.85 -2.21 -2.54
N GLN A 115 2.80 -2.57 -1.68
CA GLN A 115 3.86 -3.50 -2.03
C GLN A 115 3.31 -4.89 -2.37
N GLN A 116 2.31 -5.37 -1.62
CA GLN A 116 1.63 -6.63 -1.94
C GLN A 116 0.96 -6.56 -3.32
N ALA A 117 0.24 -5.46 -3.60
CA ALA A 117 -0.42 -5.24 -4.87
C ALA A 117 0.58 -5.22 -6.04
N MET A 118 1.69 -4.48 -5.89
CA MET A 118 2.77 -4.43 -6.89
C MET A 118 3.39 -5.80 -7.14
N LYS A 119 3.64 -6.58 -6.08
CA LYS A 119 4.16 -7.95 -6.20
C LYS A 119 3.22 -8.87 -6.97
N ILE A 120 1.90 -8.71 -6.81
CA ILE A 120 0.89 -9.53 -7.52
C ILE A 120 0.85 -9.22 -9.01
N VAL A 121 1.07 -7.96 -9.40
CA VAL A 121 1.15 -7.57 -10.82
C VAL A 121 2.53 -7.81 -11.44
N GLY A 122 3.50 -8.30 -10.66
CA GLY A 122 4.81 -8.73 -11.16
C GLY A 122 5.85 -7.61 -11.28
N MET A 123 5.77 -6.58 -10.44
CA MET A 123 6.83 -5.58 -10.26
C MET A 123 7.71 -5.88 -9.04
#